data_AF-A0A7S1S2A5-F1
#
_entry.id   AF-A0A7S1S2A5-F1
#
_cell.length_a   1.000
_cell.length_b   1.000
_cell.length_c   1.000
_cell.angle_alpha   90.00
_cell.angle_beta   90.00
_cell.angle_gamma   90.00
#
_symmetry.space_group_name_H-M   'P 1'
#
loop_
_entity.id
_entity.type
_entity.pdbx_description
1 polymer ?
#
loop_
_entity_poly.entity_id
_entity_poly.type
_entity_poly.pdbx_seq_one_letter_code
_entity_poly.pdbx_strand_id
1 'polypeptide(L)'
;GVWPLWAEGGAAIAATAGARSGPVLAPAFTANFVTDNPSFEDFSRGYGTYEYDSTKQRWHSRQCSRMDLFKPGQLMCMEQLAVNNSASGYNVNYTAGTGADAVCKAMPARYTDPFQSLWGSSHMGSGSVAGEPCELWAGVLMKPGYQVNVSACIAADGVPRQLNQTSNLAYKAMSDSVMTFSNISVGPPPDKAFQPSEVCRTRWPMPPCQQSSVQKVMMYRVRSAKEPNSLENRNLGDALGDMAFFCNIGMDESQFVSAWSVEANSSWGQYAYCLYAGGKNRCFSGTDTHVGRQSALGLGKGHGQGQCSVNDDVGSWFSMPKEGHCPDGAHVGEGGCTWRASLQRTVSARCILEDRGLKAMCAKEHSHAPMIRSTAIFRRAFETADPSQGGCPDVEEEVTVMV
;
A
#
# COMPACT_ATOMS: atom_id res chain seq x y z
N GLY A 1 0.56 -0.75 -0.46
CA GLY A 1 0.55 0.13 0.74
C GLY A 1 1.62 -0.24 1.75
N VAL A 2 2.90 -0.28 1.35
CA VAL A 2 4.04 -0.64 2.23
C VAL A 2 4.92 0.58 2.55
N TRP A 3 4.71 1.73 1.91
CA TRP A 3 5.46 2.97 2.15
C TRP A 3 5.40 3.54 3.58
N PRO A 4 4.32 3.43 4.38
CA PRO A 4 4.34 3.96 5.75
C PRO A 4 5.37 3.28 6.66
N LEU A 5 5.91 2.10 6.32
CA LEU A 5 6.98 1.46 7.08
C LEU A 5 8.31 2.23 7.05
N TRP A 6 8.56 3.02 6.00
CA TRP A 6 9.74 3.87 5.90
C TRP A 6 9.67 5.09 6.82
N ALA A 7 8.46 5.60 7.08
CA ALA A 7 8.23 6.80 7.88
C ALA A 7 8.46 6.56 9.38
N GLU A 8 8.21 5.33 9.88
CA GLU A 8 8.25 5.04 11.31
C GLU A 8 9.62 4.55 11.79
N GLY A 9 10.33 3.85 10.92
CA GLY A 9 11.70 3.46 11.17
C GLY A 9 12.66 4.58 10.80
N GLY A 10 12.47 5.80 11.32
CA GLY A 10 13.52 6.81 11.33
C GLY A 10 14.71 6.31 12.15
N ALA A 11 15.38 5.26 11.67
CA ALA A 11 16.69 4.87 12.10
C ALA A 11 17.51 6.12 11.78
N ALA A 12 17.83 6.88 12.81
CA ALA A 12 19.05 7.64 12.76
C ALA A 12 20.10 6.61 12.36
N ILE A 13 20.50 6.63 11.09
CA ILE A 13 21.76 6.03 10.69
C ILE A 13 22.73 6.79 11.60
N ALA A 14 23.17 6.13 12.67
CA ALA A 14 24.13 6.70 13.59
C ALA A 14 25.35 6.94 12.73
N ALA A 15 25.47 8.15 12.20
CA ALA A 15 26.63 8.59 11.48
C ALA A 15 27.74 8.58 12.53
N THR A 16 28.47 7.47 12.59
CA THR A 16 29.81 7.48 13.14
C THR A 16 30.52 8.62 12.42
N ALA A 17 31.18 9.49 13.17
CA ALA A 17 31.77 10.73 12.66
C ALA A 17 32.97 10.52 11.70
N GLY A 18 32.96 9.43 10.93
CA GLY A 18 33.79 9.23 9.75
C GLY A 18 33.19 9.95 8.54
N ALA A 19 34.04 10.25 7.57
CA ALA A 19 33.65 10.91 6.32
C ALA A 19 32.41 10.25 5.69
N ARG A 20 31.42 11.06 5.28
CA ARG A 20 30.28 10.60 4.49
C ARG A 20 30.81 9.86 3.27
N SER A 21 30.57 8.55 3.19
CA SER A 21 31.10 7.72 2.11
C SER A 21 30.20 7.68 0.88
N GLY A 22 28.95 8.16 0.96
CA GLY A 22 27.99 8.12 -0.15
C GLY A 22 28.22 9.15 -1.27
N PRO A 23 27.45 9.08 -2.37
CA PRO A 23 27.56 9.98 -3.51
C PRO A 23 27.22 11.42 -3.12
N VAL A 24 27.82 12.37 -3.85
CA VAL A 24 27.39 13.77 -3.84
C VAL A 24 26.16 13.89 -4.74
N LEU A 25 25.01 14.23 -4.14
CA LEU A 25 23.76 14.41 -4.87
C LEU A 25 23.53 15.89 -5.20
N ALA A 26 22.92 16.17 -6.35
CA ALA A 26 22.43 17.49 -6.68
C ALA A 26 21.41 17.93 -5.61
N PRO A 27 21.51 19.16 -5.06
CA PRO A 27 20.61 19.58 -3.99
C PRO A 27 19.16 19.71 -4.44
N ALA A 28 18.93 19.93 -5.74
CA ALA A 28 17.61 20.00 -6.33
C ALA A 28 17.65 19.68 -7.83
N PHE A 29 16.59 19.04 -8.34
CA PHE A 29 16.42 18.78 -9.77
C PHE A 29 14.95 18.50 -10.13
N THR A 30 14.63 18.59 -11.41
CA THR A 30 13.42 18.00 -12.02
C THR A 30 13.81 16.95 -13.05
N ALA A 31 13.00 15.90 -13.20
CA ALA A 31 13.20 14.87 -14.21
C ALA A 31 11.87 14.25 -14.64
N ASN A 32 11.86 13.67 -15.84
CA ASN A 32 10.94 12.59 -16.15
C ASN A 32 11.49 11.30 -15.58
N PHE A 33 10.62 10.36 -15.19
CA PHE A 33 11.07 9.05 -14.76
C PHE A 33 10.18 7.93 -15.27
N VAL A 34 10.80 6.75 -15.35
CA VAL A 34 10.18 5.49 -15.70
C VAL A 34 10.37 4.53 -14.53
N THR A 35 9.30 3.87 -14.10
CA THR A 35 9.36 2.85 -13.04
C THR A 35 9.09 1.47 -13.62
N ASP A 36 10.00 0.55 -13.40
CA ASP A 36 9.83 -0.88 -13.66
C ASP A 36 9.74 -1.64 -12.32
N ASN A 37 8.78 -2.55 -12.17
CA ASN A 37 8.60 -3.37 -10.96
C ASN A 37 8.70 -4.85 -11.32
N PRO A 38 9.92 -5.42 -11.39
CA PRO A 38 10.12 -6.77 -11.93
C PRO A 38 9.46 -7.86 -11.07
N SER A 39 9.25 -7.60 -9.77
CA SER A 39 8.56 -8.51 -8.86
C SER A 39 7.03 -8.52 -9.01
N PHE A 40 6.47 -7.64 -9.85
CA PHE A 40 5.02 -7.46 -9.96
C PHE A 40 4.59 -7.39 -11.43
N GLU A 41 4.37 -8.58 -12.01
CA GLU A 41 4.07 -8.79 -13.45
C GLU A 41 2.89 -7.96 -13.95
N ASP A 42 1.94 -7.66 -13.06
CA ASP A 42 0.71 -6.93 -13.41
C ASP A 42 0.91 -5.45 -13.64
N PHE A 43 1.95 -4.84 -13.07
CA PHE A 43 2.22 -3.42 -13.29
C PHE A 43 3.07 -3.30 -14.54
N SER A 44 2.49 -2.70 -15.57
CA SER A 44 3.29 -2.19 -16.67
C SER A 44 4.29 -1.18 -16.15
N ARG A 45 5.31 -0.94 -16.96
CA ARG A 45 6.16 0.23 -16.87
C ARG A 45 5.34 1.50 -16.60
N GLY A 46 5.67 2.19 -15.51
CA GLY A 46 5.08 3.47 -15.11
C GLY A 46 5.87 4.64 -15.68
N TYR A 47 5.19 5.74 -15.99
CA TYR A 47 5.80 6.95 -16.52
C TYR A 47 5.34 8.17 -15.71
N GLY A 48 6.26 9.10 -15.45
CA GLY A 48 5.96 10.21 -14.58
C GLY A 48 6.96 11.37 -14.58
N THR A 49 6.70 12.34 -13.70
CA THR A 49 7.61 13.45 -13.38
C THR A 49 8.04 13.38 -11.92
N TYR A 50 9.26 13.84 -11.66
CA TYR A 50 9.88 13.85 -10.35
C TYR A 50 10.49 15.22 -10.08
N GLU A 51 10.13 15.84 -8.97
CA GLU A 51 10.68 17.10 -8.49
C GLU A 51 11.32 16.87 -7.11
N TYR A 52 12.57 17.32 -6.95
CA TYR A 52 13.36 17.11 -5.72
C TYR A 52 14.04 18.41 -5.29
N ASP A 53 13.98 18.69 -3.98
CA ASP A 53 14.64 19.83 -3.34
C ASP A 53 15.01 19.48 -1.89
N SER A 54 16.23 18.98 -1.72
CA SER A 54 16.79 18.60 -0.42
C SER A 54 16.95 19.78 0.53
N THR A 55 17.20 20.99 -0.02
CA THR A 55 17.46 22.19 0.78
C THR A 55 16.21 22.65 1.54
N LYS A 56 15.04 22.44 0.93
CA LYS A 56 13.73 22.67 1.55
C LYS A 56 13.05 21.38 2.01
N GLN A 57 13.78 20.25 1.99
CA GLN A 57 13.31 18.93 2.42
C GLN A 57 11.94 18.58 1.84
N ARG A 58 11.89 18.50 0.50
CA ARG A 58 10.67 18.19 -0.23
C ARG A 58 10.93 17.45 -1.53
N TRP A 59 9.99 16.59 -1.89
CA TRP A 59 9.96 15.92 -3.18
C TRP A 59 8.52 15.66 -3.61
N HIS A 60 8.29 15.60 -4.91
CA HIS A 60 7.01 15.32 -5.52
C HIS A 60 7.23 14.33 -6.66
N SER A 61 6.44 13.26 -6.72
CA SER A 61 6.37 12.37 -7.87
C SER A 61 4.94 12.25 -8.37
N ARG A 62 4.77 12.26 -9.68
CA ARG A 62 3.47 11.98 -10.33
C ARG A 62 3.72 10.93 -11.39
N GLN A 63 3.03 9.79 -11.30
CA GLN A 63 3.19 8.71 -12.26
C GLN A 63 1.87 8.04 -12.59
N CYS A 64 1.79 7.48 -13.78
CA CYS A 64 0.74 6.53 -14.14
C CYS A 64 1.38 5.26 -14.70
N SER A 65 0.84 4.12 -14.32
CA SER A 65 1.16 2.81 -14.87
C SER A 65 -0.13 2.15 -15.37
N ARG A 66 -0.02 1.31 -16.40
CA ARG A 66 -1.11 0.39 -16.72
C ARG A 66 -1.01 -0.80 -15.79
N MET A 67 -2.14 -1.35 -15.42
CA MET A 67 -2.22 -2.57 -14.66
C MET A 67 -3.28 -3.47 -15.26
N ASP A 68 -2.92 -4.73 -15.44
CA ASP A 68 -3.77 -5.71 -16.12
C ASP A 68 -4.51 -6.63 -15.15
N LEU A 69 -4.33 -6.48 -13.83
CA LEU A 69 -4.95 -7.36 -12.82
C LEU A 69 -6.45 -7.62 -13.05
N PHE A 70 -7.24 -6.55 -13.09
CA PHE A 70 -8.69 -6.66 -13.20
C PHE A 70 -9.19 -6.53 -14.64
N LYS A 71 -8.60 -5.62 -15.41
CA LYS A 71 -9.03 -5.31 -16.77
C LYS A 71 -7.78 -4.95 -17.57
N PRO A 72 -7.68 -5.33 -18.86
CA PRO A 72 -6.52 -5.00 -19.67
C PRO A 72 -6.36 -3.48 -19.81
N GLY A 73 -5.14 -3.00 -19.63
CA GLY A 73 -4.72 -1.63 -19.83
C GLY A 73 -5.28 -0.63 -18.82
N GLN A 74 -5.80 -1.07 -17.67
CA GLN A 74 -6.38 -0.15 -16.70
C GLN A 74 -5.33 0.80 -16.16
N LEU A 75 -5.59 2.10 -16.20
CA LEU A 75 -4.64 3.11 -15.75
C LEU A 75 -4.73 3.31 -14.25
N MET A 76 -3.61 3.17 -13.55
CA MET A 76 -3.43 3.55 -12.15
C MET A 76 -2.49 4.74 -12.08
N CYS A 77 -3.03 5.90 -11.69
CA CYS A 77 -2.24 7.10 -11.47
C CYS A 77 -2.04 7.33 -9.97
N MET A 78 -0.82 7.71 -9.61
CA MET A 78 -0.42 8.05 -8.25
C MET A 78 0.40 9.33 -8.27
N GLU A 79 0.06 10.23 -7.37
CA GLU A 79 0.81 11.43 -7.03
C GLU A 79 1.24 11.32 -5.56
N GLN A 80 2.51 11.57 -5.29
CA GLN A 80 3.08 11.54 -3.94
C GLN A 80 3.82 12.85 -3.71
N LEU A 81 3.51 13.52 -2.61
CA LEU A 81 4.20 14.72 -2.18
C LEU A 81 4.68 14.51 -0.75
N ALA A 82 5.99 14.69 -0.54
CA ALA A 82 6.57 14.79 0.78
C ALA A 82 7.18 16.18 0.98
N VAL A 83 6.83 16.85 2.06
CA VAL A 83 7.32 18.17 2.45
C VAL A 83 7.60 18.16 3.94
N ASN A 84 8.76 18.65 4.39
CA ASN A 84 8.95 18.86 5.82
C ASN A 84 8.18 20.11 6.28
N ASN A 85 6.88 19.95 6.52
CA ASN A 85 6.00 20.99 7.01
C ASN A 85 5.52 20.66 8.42
N SER A 86 6.23 21.19 9.41
CA SER A 86 5.88 21.04 10.83
C SER A 86 4.47 21.54 11.19
N ALA A 87 3.87 22.44 10.40
CA ALA A 87 2.61 23.08 10.74
C ALA A 87 1.36 22.21 10.48
N SER A 88 1.37 21.32 9.49
CA SER A 88 0.18 20.53 9.13
C SER A 88 0.11 19.18 9.84
N GLY A 89 1.21 18.67 10.39
CA GLY A 89 1.30 17.30 10.92
C GLY A 89 1.28 16.20 9.85
N TYR A 90 0.99 16.55 8.59
CA TYR A 90 0.94 15.65 7.44
C TYR A 90 2.04 16.02 6.45
N ASN A 91 3.23 15.45 6.63
CA ASN A 91 4.36 15.72 5.74
C ASN A 91 4.30 14.92 4.45
N VAL A 92 3.46 13.89 4.36
CA VAL A 92 3.35 13.05 3.17
C VAL A 92 1.88 12.91 2.77
N ASN A 93 1.57 13.15 1.51
CA ASN A 93 0.25 12.88 0.95
C ASN A 93 0.36 12.04 -0.33
N TYR A 94 -0.65 11.19 -0.52
CA TYR A 94 -0.82 10.35 -1.69
C TYR A 94 -2.13 10.70 -2.35
N THR A 95 -2.11 11.02 -3.63
CA THR A 95 -3.32 11.09 -4.44
C THR A 95 -3.34 9.90 -5.36
N ALA A 96 -4.42 9.13 -5.32
CA ALA A 96 -4.62 8.01 -6.24
C ALA A 96 -5.80 8.32 -7.17
N GLY A 97 -5.70 7.92 -8.43
CA GLY A 97 -6.68 8.24 -9.48
C GLY A 97 -6.44 9.60 -10.14
N THR A 98 -7.39 10.02 -10.98
CA THR A 98 -7.33 11.29 -11.72
C THR A 98 -8.66 12.03 -11.67
N GLY A 99 -8.63 13.35 -11.90
CA GLY A 99 -9.83 14.17 -12.02
C GLY A 99 -10.74 14.13 -10.78
N ALA A 100 -12.05 14.03 -11.03
CA ALA A 100 -13.07 14.02 -9.98
C ALA A 100 -13.00 12.77 -9.08
N ASP A 101 -12.48 11.66 -9.60
CA ASP A 101 -12.41 10.38 -8.88
C ASP A 101 -11.09 10.19 -8.12
N ALA A 102 -10.17 11.15 -8.21
CA ALA A 102 -8.97 11.16 -7.40
C ALA A 102 -9.32 11.24 -5.90
N VAL A 103 -8.56 10.52 -5.07
CA VAL A 103 -8.72 10.49 -3.62
C VAL A 103 -7.37 10.80 -2.98
N CYS A 104 -7.36 11.77 -2.05
CA CYS A 104 -6.18 12.11 -1.27
C CYS A 104 -6.09 11.22 -0.02
N LYS A 105 -4.89 10.80 0.35
CA LYS A 105 -4.57 10.06 1.57
C LYS A 105 -3.39 10.73 2.24
N ALA A 106 -3.66 11.58 3.23
CA ALA A 106 -2.63 12.25 4.01
C ALA A 106 -2.12 11.32 5.11
N MET A 107 -0.81 11.26 5.28
CA MET A 107 -0.14 10.41 6.28
C MET A 107 0.62 11.28 7.27
N PRO A 108 0.47 11.03 8.59
CA PRO A 108 1.25 11.70 9.63
C PRO A 108 2.67 11.11 9.71
N ALA A 109 3.35 11.09 8.57
CA ALA A 109 4.73 10.65 8.44
C ALA A 109 5.68 11.83 8.70
N ARG A 110 6.91 11.54 9.12
CA ARG A 110 8.00 12.53 9.02
C ARG A 110 8.45 12.62 7.57
N TYR A 111 9.00 13.77 7.18
CA TYR A 111 9.72 13.84 5.92
C TYR A 111 10.89 12.84 5.93
N THR A 112 10.99 12.07 4.85
CA THR A 112 12.12 11.19 4.58
C THR A 112 12.67 11.57 3.21
N ASP A 113 13.97 11.82 3.15
CA ASP A 113 14.68 12.04 1.89
C ASP A 113 14.78 10.69 1.15
N PRO A 114 14.24 10.59 -0.08
CA PRO A 114 14.17 9.35 -0.84
C PRO A 114 15.56 8.82 -1.25
N PHE A 115 16.58 9.66 -1.22
CA PHE A 115 17.96 9.31 -1.52
C PHE A 115 18.83 9.17 -0.27
N GLN A 116 18.27 9.34 0.94
CA GLN A 116 19.00 9.19 2.20
C GLN A 116 19.67 7.80 2.34
N SER A 117 19.05 6.77 1.77
CA SER A 117 19.55 5.41 1.75
C SER A 117 20.93 5.28 1.07
N LEU A 118 21.28 6.22 0.17
CA LEU A 118 22.57 6.24 -0.51
C LEU A 118 23.70 6.81 0.35
N TRP A 119 23.42 7.50 1.46
CA TRP A 119 24.48 8.11 2.27
C TRP A 119 25.44 7.10 2.92
N GLY A 120 24.96 5.87 3.16
CA GLY A 120 25.76 4.75 3.66
C GLY A 120 26.17 3.75 2.56
N SER A 121 26.03 4.11 1.29
CA SER A 121 26.42 3.24 0.18
C SER A 121 27.93 3.29 -0.09
N SER A 122 28.42 2.26 -0.76
CA SER A 122 29.79 2.14 -1.24
C SER A 122 29.85 2.41 -2.74
N HIS A 123 30.94 3.06 -3.17
CA HIS A 123 31.26 3.21 -4.59
C HIS A 123 31.62 1.85 -5.20
N MET A 124 31.00 1.52 -6.33
CA MET A 124 31.13 0.22 -7.00
C MET A 124 31.90 0.32 -8.32
N GLY A 125 32.33 1.53 -8.73
CA GLY A 125 32.99 1.80 -10.01
C GLY A 125 32.11 2.60 -10.98
N SER A 126 32.57 2.77 -12.20
CA SER A 126 31.86 3.52 -13.24
C SER A 126 30.83 2.65 -13.98
N GLY A 127 29.80 3.28 -14.54
CA GLY A 127 28.74 2.63 -15.32
C GLY A 127 28.12 3.58 -16.34
N SER A 128 27.02 3.14 -16.96
CA SER A 128 26.20 4.01 -17.81
C SER A 128 24.74 3.60 -17.79
N VAL A 129 23.84 4.57 -17.95
CA VAL A 129 22.39 4.36 -18.12
C VAL A 129 21.95 5.18 -19.31
N ALA A 130 21.27 4.54 -20.27
CA ALA A 130 20.86 5.17 -21.53
C ALA A 130 22.00 5.88 -22.30
N GLY A 131 23.24 5.37 -22.17
CA GLY A 131 24.43 5.96 -22.80
C GLY A 131 25.06 7.13 -22.03
N GLU A 132 24.46 7.58 -20.92
CA GLU A 132 25.04 8.60 -20.07
C GLU A 132 25.98 7.98 -19.02
N PRO A 133 27.24 8.46 -18.91
CA PRO A 133 28.20 7.95 -17.93
C PRO A 133 27.80 8.35 -16.51
N CYS A 134 28.06 7.44 -15.56
CA CYS A 134 27.80 7.66 -14.14
C CYS A 134 28.73 6.84 -13.25
N GLU A 135 28.68 7.13 -11.96
CA GLU A 135 29.30 6.30 -10.93
C GLU A 135 28.24 5.44 -10.23
N LEU A 136 28.53 4.16 -10.06
CA LEU A 136 27.65 3.19 -9.43
C LEU A 136 27.86 3.19 -7.92
N TRP A 137 26.76 3.23 -7.20
CA TRP A 137 26.72 3.22 -5.74
C TRP A 137 25.76 2.13 -5.28
N ALA A 138 26.16 1.33 -4.29
CA ALA A 138 25.30 0.29 -3.76
C ALA A 138 25.44 0.17 -2.24
N GLY A 139 24.34 -0.13 -1.57
CA GLY A 139 24.30 -0.27 -0.13
C GLY A 139 23.15 -1.17 0.32
N VAL A 140 23.21 -1.56 1.58
CA VAL A 140 22.18 -2.38 2.22
C VAL A 140 21.75 -1.70 3.50
N LEU A 141 20.46 -1.37 3.60
CA LEU A 141 19.82 -0.92 4.82
C LEU A 141 19.27 -2.12 5.57
N MET A 142 19.86 -2.41 6.73
CA MET A 142 19.41 -3.47 7.63
C MET A 142 18.54 -2.89 8.73
N LYS A 143 17.33 -3.43 8.92
CA LYS A 143 16.51 -3.18 10.11
C LYS A 143 15.99 -4.51 10.68
N PRO A 144 15.63 -4.55 11.97
CA PRO A 144 15.00 -5.74 12.54
C PRO A 144 13.77 -6.16 11.72
N GLY A 145 13.83 -7.35 11.14
CA GLY A 145 12.74 -7.93 10.35
C GLY A 145 12.78 -7.61 8.85
N TYR A 146 13.65 -6.73 8.35
CA TYR A 146 13.76 -6.49 6.91
C TYR A 146 15.10 -5.89 6.46
N GLN A 147 15.42 -6.14 5.21
CA GLN A 147 16.58 -5.67 4.47
C GLN A 147 16.11 -4.93 3.23
N VAL A 148 16.71 -3.77 2.97
CA VAL A 148 16.53 -3.06 1.70
C VAL A 148 17.88 -2.85 1.05
N ASN A 149 18.08 -3.46 -0.10
CA ASN A 149 19.21 -3.15 -0.96
C ASN A 149 18.85 -1.92 -1.79
N VAL A 150 19.78 -0.98 -1.85
CA VAL A 150 19.66 0.20 -2.70
C VAL A 150 20.88 0.25 -3.61
N SER A 151 20.67 0.59 -4.87
CA SER A 151 21.75 1.00 -5.75
C SER A 151 21.33 2.17 -6.62
N ALA A 152 22.30 2.99 -7.02
CA ALA A 152 22.07 4.12 -7.90
C ALA A 152 23.25 4.34 -8.84
N CYS A 153 22.93 4.85 -10.03
CA CYS A 153 23.89 5.34 -11.02
C CYS A 153 23.82 6.87 -10.99
N ILE A 154 24.82 7.52 -10.41
CA ILE A 154 24.86 8.97 -10.17
C ILE A 154 25.79 9.62 -11.19
N ALA A 155 25.25 10.52 -12.02
CA ALA A 155 26.07 11.22 -13.02
C ALA A 155 26.93 12.33 -12.38
N ALA A 156 27.82 12.94 -13.18
CA ALA A 156 28.72 13.99 -12.71
C ALA A 156 28.00 15.26 -12.20
N ASP A 157 26.75 15.48 -12.62
CA ASP A 157 25.88 16.56 -12.15
C ASP A 157 25.23 16.27 -10.78
N GLY A 158 25.46 15.08 -10.22
CA GLY A 158 24.91 14.63 -8.95
C GLY A 158 23.45 14.13 -9.04
N VAL A 159 22.84 14.09 -10.22
CA VAL A 159 21.46 13.59 -10.39
C VAL A 159 21.48 12.09 -10.71
N PRO A 160 20.66 11.26 -10.04
CA PRO A 160 20.53 9.84 -10.38
C PRO A 160 20.02 9.66 -11.81
N ARG A 161 20.64 8.77 -12.58
CA ARG A 161 20.12 8.25 -13.85
C ARG A 161 19.31 6.99 -13.65
N GLN A 162 19.65 6.21 -12.64
CA GLN A 162 18.87 5.07 -12.20
C GLN A 162 18.94 4.94 -10.68
N LEU A 163 17.83 4.55 -10.06
CA LEU A 163 17.72 4.15 -8.66
C LEU A 163 17.02 2.79 -8.62
N ASN A 164 17.66 1.80 -8.02
CA ASN A 164 17.10 0.48 -7.77
C ASN A 164 16.93 0.29 -6.26
N GLN A 165 15.75 -0.19 -5.86
CA GLN A 165 15.43 -0.57 -4.50
C GLN A 165 14.87 -1.98 -4.52
N THR A 166 15.51 -2.91 -3.80
CA THR A 166 14.98 -4.26 -3.55
C THR A 166 14.82 -4.48 -2.06
N SER A 167 13.65 -4.92 -1.61
CA SER A 167 13.36 -5.20 -0.20
C SER A 167 12.76 -6.59 -0.04
N ASN A 168 13.11 -7.25 1.05
CA ASN A 168 12.44 -8.48 1.47
C ASN A 168 11.21 -8.21 2.34
N LEU A 169 10.67 -6.98 2.31
CA LEU A 169 9.49 -6.66 3.09
C LEU A 169 8.33 -7.56 2.67
N ALA A 170 7.57 -8.01 3.67
CA ALA A 170 6.26 -8.61 3.48
C ALA A 170 5.48 -7.83 2.42
N TYR A 171 4.82 -8.54 1.51
CA TYR A 171 4.08 -7.99 0.38
C TYR A 171 4.98 -7.45 -0.76
N LYS A 172 5.47 -8.38 -1.61
CA LYS A 172 6.29 -8.17 -2.84
C LYS A 172 5.83 -7.08 -3.81
N ALA A 173 4.61 -6.55 -3.64
CA ALA A 173 4.05 -5.49 -4.48
C ALA A 173 4.96 -4.26 -4.62
N MET A 174 5.93 -4.07 -3.73
CA MET A 174 6.96 -3.04 -3.84
C MET A 174 8.32 -3.56 -3.35
N SER A 175 8.56 -4.89 -3.46
CA SER A 175 9.86 -5.45 -3.11
C SER A 175 10.90 -4.88 -4.05
N ASP A 176 10.66 -4.88 -5.36
CA ASP A 176 11.63 -4.43 -6.35
C ASP A 176 11.09 -3.27 -7.17
N SER A 177 11.82 -2.16 -7.17
CA SER A 177 11.51 -0.98 -7.97
C SER A 177 12.78 -0.44 -8.63
N VAL A 178 12.72 -0.25 -9.95
CA VAL A 178 13.78 0.38 -10.74
C VAL A 178 13.23 1.66 -11.33
N MET A 179 13.74 2.79 -10.88
CA MET A 179 13.43 4.12 -11.41
C MET A 179 14.55 4.56 -12.34
N THR A 180 14.23 4.90 -13.60
CA THR A 180 15.17 5.48 -14.57
C THR A 180 14.77 6.91 -14.87
N PHE A 181 15.69 7.86 -14.71
CA PHE A 181 15.45 9.29 -14.85
C PHE A 181 15.94 9.80 -16.20
N SER A 182 15.22 10.76 -16.78
CA SER A 182 15.50 11.37 -18.09
C SER A 182 15.02 12.82 -18.11
N ASN A 183 15.40 13.59 -19.14
CA ASN A 183 15.02 15.00 -19.28
C ASN A 183 15.32 15.82 -18.02
N ILE A 184 16.52 15.65 -17.50
CA ILE A 184 16.94 16.20 -16.22
C ILE A 184 17.22 17.70 -16.35
N SER A 185 16.76 18.46 -15.36
CA SER A 185 17.15 19.86 -15.15
C SER A 185 17.65 20.03 -13.72
N VAL A 186 18.91 20.42 -13.57
CA VAL A 186 19.54 20.66 -12.27
C VAL A 186 19.18 22.06 -11.79
N GLY A 187 18.78 22.15 -10.52
CA GLY A 187 18.36 23.39 -9.90
C GLY A 187 17.03 23.27 -9.15
N PRO A 188 16.67 24.28 -8.36
CA PRO A 188 15.44 24.26 -7.57
C PRO A 188 14.19 24.30 -8.47
N PRO A 189 13.28 23.31 -8.36
CA PRO A 189 11.97 23.40 -8.99
C PRO A 189 11.17 24.58 -8.42
N PRO A 190 10.23 25.17 -9.18
CA PRO A 190 9.39 26.25 -8.67
C PRO A 190 8.56 25.77 -7.47
N ASP A 191 8.29 26.64 -6.50
CA ASP A 191 7.53 26.27 -5.28
C ASP A 191 6.14 25.71 -5.58
N LYS A 192 5.53 26.14 -6.69
CA LYS A 192 4.24 25.61 -7.17
C LYS A 192 4.29 24.10 -7.46
N ALA A 193 5.45 23.56 -7.84
CA ALA A 193 5.62 22.13 -8.09
C ALA A 193 5.40 21.28 -6.84
N PHE A 194 5.53 21.86 -5.64
CA PHE A 194 5.36 21.18 -4.34
C PHE A 194 4.04 21.53 -3.67
N GLN A 195 3.06 22.07 -4.41
CA GLN A 195 1.69 22.19 -3.90
C GLN A 195 1.03 20.82 -3.88
N PRO A 196 0.24 20.47 -2.83
CA PRO A 196 -0.56 19.26 -2.85
C PRO A 196 -1.56 19.29 -4.01
N SER A 197 -1.95 18.11 -4.46
CA SER A 197 -3.02 17.94 -5.45
C SER A 197 -4.29 18.69 -5.03
N GLU A 198 -5.12 19.05 -6.00
CA GLU A 198 -6.37 19.75 -5.72
C GLU A 198 -7.26 18.97 -4.73
N VAL A 199 -7.38 17.64 -4.91
CA VAL A 199 -8.15 16.80 -3.99
C VAL A 199 -7.59 16.83 -2.57
N CYS A 200 -6.27 16.84 -2.40
CA CYS A 200 -5.66 16.95 -1.07
C CYS A 200 -5.93 18.31 -0.41
N ARG A 201 -6.00 19.39 -1.19
CA ARG A 201 -6.22 20.74 -0.65
C ARG A 201 -7.68 21.00 -0.29
N THR A 202 -8.63 20.49 -1.08
CA THR A 202 -10.03 20.94 -0.99
C THR A 202 -11.02 19.86 -0.63
N ARG A 203 -10.65 18.57 -0.69
CA ARG A 203 -11.58 17.46 -0.47
C ARG A 203 -11.11 16.44 0.56
N TRP A 204 -9.98 16.66 1.23
CA TRP A 204 -9.46 15.75 2.26
C TRP A 204 -9.80 16.23 3.68
N PRO A 205 -10.26 15.33 4.58
CA PRO A 205 -10.73 13.98 4.27
C PRO A 205 -12.04 14.01 3.46
N MET A 206 -12.28 12.98 2.64
CA MET A 206 -13.56 12.88 1.93
C MET A 206 -14.70 12.64 2.94
N PRO A 207 -15.85 13.31 2.74
CA PRO A 207 -17.01 13.10 3.62
C PRO A 207 -17.50 11.65 3.51
N PRO A 208 -18.10 11.11 4.60
CA PRO A 208 -18.76 9.81 4.53
C PRO A 208 -19.91 9.78 3.53
N CYS A 209 -20.27 8.59 3.06
CA CYS A 209 -21.46 8.41 2.23
C CYS A 209 -22.73 8.80 2.99
N GLN A 210 -23.72 9.36 2.28
CA GLN A 210 -24.99 9.82 2.88
C GLN A 210 -25.91 8.68 3.32
N GLN A 211 -25.67 7.46 2.85
CA GLN A 211 -26.43 6.28 3.27
C GLN A 211 -26.03 5.91 4.69
N SER A 212 -26.99 5.73 5.59
CA SER A 212 -26.73 5.33 6.97
C SER A 212 -27.65 4.16 7.36
N SER A 213 -27.36 2.98 6.82
CA SER A 213 -27.99 1.74 7.24
C SER A 213 -26.96 0.77 7.80
N VAL A 214 -27.35 -0.01 8.81
CA VAL A 214 -26.51 -1.09 9.33
C VAL A 214 -26.52 -2.23 8.31
N GLN A 215 -25.33 -2.63 7.86
CA GLN A 215 -25.12 -3.73 6.93
C GLN A 215 -24.33 -4.85 7.58
N LYS A 216 -24.68 -6.10 7.23
CA LYS A 216 -23.91 -7.29 7.55
C LYS A 216 -23.05 -7.66 6.37
N VAL A 217 -21.74 -7.65 6.55
CA VAL A 217 -20.76 -7.92 5.50
C VAL A 217 -19.81 -8.99 5.99
N MET A 218 -19.60 -10.02 5.17
CA MET A 218 -18.50 -10.95 5.38
C MET A 218 -17.21 -10.37 4.83
N MET A 219 -16.24 -10.17 5.73
CA MET A 219 -14.93 -9.66 5.40
C MET A 219 -13.85 -10.70 5.70
N TYR A 220 -12.74 -10.60 4.98
CA TYR A 220 -11.63 -11.54 5.06
C TYR A 220 -10.34 -10.78 5.25
N ARG A 221 -9.40 -11.42 5.96
CA ARG A 221 -8.09 -10.86 6.22
C ARG A 221 -7.04 -11.94 6.11
N VAL A 222 -6.07 -11.70 5.24
CA VAL A 222 -4.80 -12.43 5.23
C VAL A 222 -3.90 -11.91 6.35
N ARG A 223 -3.29 -12.83 7.10
CA ARG A 223 -2.39 -12.48 8.21
C ARG A 223 -1.29 -13.52 8.44
N SER A 224 -0.24 -13.07 9.10
CA SER A 224 0.80 -13.90 9.71
C SER A 224 0.38 -14.43 11.09
N ALA A 225 1.07 -15.44 11.63
CA ALA A 225 0.85 -15.92 13.00
C ALA A 225 1.09 -14.87 14.08
N LYS A 226 1.86 -13.81 13.79
CA LYS A 226 2.22 -12.75 14.75
C LYS A 226 1.13 -11.70 14.89
N GLU A 227 0.13 -11.71 14.02
CA GLU A 227 -0.95 -10.72 14.02
C GLU A 227 -2.07 -11.15 14.97
N PRO A 228 -2.54 -10.27 15.87
CA PRO A 228 -3.69 -10.57 16.72
C PRO A 228 -4.97 -10.79 15.92
N ASN A 229 -5.87 -11.60 16.49
CA ASN A 229 -7.25 -11.75 16.04
C ASN A 229 -8.10 -10.55 16.47
N SER A 230 -7.83 -9.39 15.90
CA SER A 230 -8.61 -8.17 16.09
C SER A 230 -8.66 -7.38 14.79
N LEU A 231 -9.79 -6.72 14.56
CA LEU A 231 -9.96 -5.82 13.41
C LEU A 231 -9.64 -4.36 13.73
N GLU A 232 -9.39 -4.02 15.00
CA GLU A 232 -9.05 -2.64 15.36
C GLU A 232 -7.80 -2.17 14.62
N ASN A 233 -7.96 -1.10 13.85
CA ASN A 233 -6.95 -0.57 12.96
C ASN A 233 -6.41 -1.57 11.93
N ARG A 234 -7.31 -2.32 11.27
CA ARG A 234 -6.96 -3.27 10.19
C ARG A 234 -7.70 -3.01 8.87
N ASN A 235 -7.07 -3.39 7.77
CA ASN A 235 -7.71 -3.51 6.47
C ASN A 235 -8.21 -4.94 6.20
N LEU A 236 -9.30 -5.03 5.43
CA LEU A 236 -9.93 -6.28 5.02
C LEU A 236 -10.50 -6.12 3.62
N GLY A 237 -10.79 -7.21 2.94
CA GLY A 237 -11.63 -7.21 1.74
C GLY A 237 -12.90 -8.01 1.94
N ASP A 238 -13.90 -7.75 1.12
CA ASP A 238 -14.89 -8.80 0.85
C ASP A 238 -14.26 -9.90 -0.01
N ALA A 239 -14.98 -11.00 -0.23
CA ALA A 239 -14.46 -12.15 -0.97
C ALA A 239 -13.94 -11.80 -2.38
N LEU A 240 -14.56 -10.84 -3.07
CA LEU A 240 -14.14 -10.42 -4.41
C LEU A 240 -12.98 -9.42 -4.31
N GLY A 241 -13.03 -8.50 -3.34
CA GLY A 241 -12.02 -7.47 -3.12
C GLY A 241 -10.66 -8.06 -2.77
N ASP A 242 -10.64 -9.11 -1.94
CA ASP A 242 -9.41 -9.81 -1.58
C ASP A 242 -8.80 -10.60 -2.74
N MET A 243 -9.50 -10.79 -3.87
CA MET A 243 -8.90 -11.41 -5.06
C MET A 243 -7.73 -10.58 -5.60
N ALA A 244 -7.75 -9.25 -5.47
CA ALA A 244 -6.57 -8.44 -5.79
C ALA A 244 -5.33 -8.83 -4.98
N PHE A 245 -5.53 -9.30 -3.75
CA PHE A 245 -4.44 -9.75 -2.90
C PHE A 245 -4.03 -11.18 -3.25
N PHE A 246 -4.98 -12.12 -3.27
CA PHE A 246 -4.68 -13.54 -3.49
C PHE A 246 -4.18 -13.87 -4.89
N CYS A 247 -4.62 -13.12 -5.90
CA CYS A 247 -4.19 -13.38 -7.27
C CYS A 247 -2.81 -12.78 -7.59
N ASN A 248 -2.33 -11.80 -6.80
CA ASN A 248 -1.10 -11.06 -7.11
C ASN A 248 0.04 -11.18 -6.10
N ILE A 249 -0.26 -11.48 -4.83
CA ILE A 249 0.77 -11.39 -3.79
C ILE A 249 1.24 -12.79 -3.40
N GLY A 250 2.53 -13.01 -3.56
CA GLY A 250 3.23 -14.19 -3.03
C GLY A 250 3.09 -14.28 -1.51
N MET A 251 2.87 -15.49 -1.01
CA MET A 251 2.41 -15.77 0.36
C MET A 251 3.53 -15.99 1.37
N ASP A 252 4.75 -15.54 1.08
CA ASP A 252 5.95 -15.97 1.80
C ASP A 252 5.86 -15.69 3.33
N GLU A 253 5.03 -14.75 3.77
CA GLU A 253 4.73 -14.49 5.19
C GLU A 253 3.27 -14.74 5.63
N SER A 254 2.37 -14.95 4.67
CA SER A 254 0.94 -15.05 4.90
C SER A 254 0.56 -16.49 5.21
N GLN A 255 0.26 -16.78 6.47
CA GLN A 255 0.00 -18.15 6.93
C GLN A 255 -1.50 -18.45 7.02
N PHE A 256 -2.30 -17.45 7.37
CA PHE A 256 -3.69 -17.63 7.72
C PHE A 256 -4.62 -16.66 7.00
N VAL A 257 -5.86 -17.09 6.84
CA VAL A 257 -6.96 -16.24 6.38
C VAL A 257 -8.09 -16.36 7.38
N SER A 258 -8.51 -15.23 7.93
CA SER A 258 -9.60 -15.16 8.90
C SER A 258 -10.85 -14.54 8.27
N ALA A 259 -12.00 -15.17 8.47
CA ALA A 259 -13.31 -14.68 8.06
C ALA A 259 -14.03 -14.03 9.24
N TRP A 260 -14.57 -12.84 9.02
CA TRP A 260 -15.22 -12.00 10.03
C TRP A 260 -16.62 -11.59 9.60
N SER A 261 -17.61 -11.87 10.44
CA SER A 261 -18.95 -11.31 10.27
C SER A 261 -18.94 -9.91 10.87
N VAL A 262 -19.07 -8.90 10.01
CA VAL A 262 -19.00 -7.49 10.39
C VAL A 262 -20.38 -6.87 10.25
N GLU A 263 -20.85 -6.24 11.32
CA GLU A 263 -21.97 -5.31 11.29
C GLU A 263 -21.41 -3.90 11.24
N ALA A 264 -21.71 -3.13 10.20
CA ALA A 264 -21.16 -1.79 10.00
C ALA A 264 -22.23 -0.80 9.49
N ASN A 265 -22.10 0.46 9.89
CA ASN A 265 -22.86 1.55 9.29
C ASN A 265 -22.33 1.81 7.87
N SER A 266 -23.24 1.79 6.89
CA SER A 266 -22.94 2.02 5.48
C SER A 266 -22.69 3.49 5.10
N SER A 267 -22.61 4.38 6.08
CA SER A 267 -22.05 5.73 5.92
C SER A 267 -20.53 5.64 5.77
N TRP A 268 -20.09 4.96 4.71
CA TRP A 268 -18.70 4.59 4.51
C TRP A 268 -17.82 5.83 4.43
N GLY A 269 -16.77 5.85 5.25
CA GLY A 269 -15.74 6.88 5.22
C GLY A 269 -14.73 6.66 4.10
N GLN A 270 -13.78 7.57 3.98
CA GLN A 270 -12.64 7.42 3.12
C GLN A 270 -11.78 6.23 3.61
N TYR A 271 -11.37 5.36 2.69
CA TYR A 271 -10.47 4.26 3.04
C TYR A 271 -9.14 4.75 3.64
N ALA A 272 -8.79 4.17 4.79
CA ALA A 272 -7.54 4.36 5.50
C ALA A 272 -6.58 3.19 5.28
N TYR A 273 -5.27 3.45 5.34
CA TYR A 273 -4.26 2.39 5.38
C TYR A 273 -4.08 1.92 6.82
N CYS A 274 -4.67 0.77 7.13
CA CYS A 274 -4.74 0.20 8.46
C CYS A 274 -3.93 -1.11 8.52
N LEU A 275 -2.71 -1.02 9.04
CA LEU A 275 -1.66 -2.01 8.90
C LEU A 275 -1.13 -2.48 10.25
N TYR A 276 -0.63 -3.70 10.30
CA TYR A 276 0.16 -4.20 11.42
C TYR A 276 1.64 -4.05 11.11
N ALA A 277 2.30 -3.21 11.88
CA ALA A 277 3.71 -2.89 11.69
C ALA A 277 4.39 -2.76 13.05
N GLY A 278 5.56 -3.39 13.20
CA GLY A 278 6.33 -3.33 14.43
C GLY A 278 5.56 -3.78 15.67
N GLY A 279 4.71 -4.81 15.53
CA GLY A 279 3.90 -5.35 16.64
C GLY A 279 2.69 -4.50 17.04
N LYS A 280 2.31 -3.50 16.24
CA LYS A 280 1.19 -2.58 16.55
C LYS A 280 0.25 -2.40 15.36
N ASN A 281 -1.05 -2.32 15.62
CA ASN A 281 -2.05 -1.93 14.62
C ASN A 281 -2.10 -0.40 14.53
N ARG A 282 -2.01 0.16 13.32
CA ARG A 282 -2.08 1.61 13.08
C ARG A 282 -2.88 1.89 11.83
N CYS A 283 -3.69 2.95 11.88
CA CYS A 283 -4.37 3.50 10.71
C CYS A 283 -3.77 4.85 10.32
N PHE A 284 -3.65 5.07 9.02
CA PHE A 284 -3.24 6.34 8.43
C PHE A 284 -4.26 6.78 7.40
N SER A 285 -4.54 8.08 7.37
CA SER A 285 -5.66 8.65 6.61
C SER A 285 -7.02 8.11 7.09
N GLY A 286 -8.13 8.62 6.55
CA GLY A 286 -9.48 8.10 6.83
C GLY A 286 -10.44 9.18 7.33
N THR A 287 -11.62 8.74 7.75
CA THR A 287 -12.69 9.61 8.26
C THR A 287 -13.06 9.19 9.69
N ASP A 288 -12.16 9.47 10.63
CA ASP A 288 -12.30 9.23 12.07
C ASP A 288 -12.92 7.87 12.42
N THR A 289 -14.15 7.86 12.91
CA THR A 289 -14.84 6.66 13.42
C THR A 289 -15.50 5.83 12.33
N HIS A 290 -15.59 6.28 11.08
CA HIS A 290 -16.32 5.56 10.03
C HIS A 290 -15.49 4.43 9.42
N VAL A 291 -16.14 3.28 9.17
CA VAL A 291 -15.51 2.24 8.34
C VAL A 291 -15.20 2.83 6.97
N GLY A 292 -13.92 2.88 6.64
CA GLY A 292 -13.49 3.38 5.35
C GLY A 292 -13.70 2.32 4.27
N ARG A 293 -14.08 2.74 3.07
CA ARG A 293 -14.34 1.83 1.95
C ARG A 293 -13.72 2.33 0.67
N GLN A 294 -13.17 1.42 -0.12
CA GLN A 294 -12.78 1.67 -1.50
C GLN A 294 -13.01 0.40 -2.32
N SER A 295 -13.12 0.54 -3.64
CA SER A 295 -12.94 -0.58 -4.57
C SER A 295 -11.52 -1.17 -4.40
N ALA A 296 -11.36 -2.47 -4.66
CA ALA A 296 -10.05 -3.10 -4.57
C ALA A 296 -9.00 -2.34 -5.41
N LEU A 297 -7.88 -1.97 -4.78
CA LEU A 297 -6.83 -1.09 -5.33
C LEU A 297 -7.29 0.30 -5.84
N GLY A 298 -8.55 0.69 -5.64
CA GLY A 298 -9.13 1.90 -6.18
C GLY A 298 -9.51 1.80 -7.67
N LEU A 299 -9.77 0.59 -8.17
CA LEU A 299 -9.89 0.28 -9.60
C LEU A 299 -11.28 -0.20 -10.03
N GLY A 300 -12.27 -0.06 -9.17
CA GLY A 300 -13.66 -0.29 -9.53
C GLY A 300 -14.20 0.78 -10.48
N LYS A 301 -15.38 0.54 -11.04
CA LYS A 301 -16.11 1.52 -11.88
C LYS A 301 -16.69 2.70 -11.09
N GLY A 302 -16.67 2.65 -9.77
CA GLY A 302 -17.34 3.62 -8.90
C GLY A 302 -16.58 4.93 -8.73
N HIS A 303 -17.34 6.03 -8.54
CA HIS A 303 -16.77 7.35 -8.26
C HIS A 303 -16.01 7.39 -6.93
N GLY A 304 -15.02 8.28 -6.83
CA GLY A 304 -14.21 8.44 -5.62
C GLY A 304 -13.57 7.13 -5.16
N GLN A 305 -13.00 6.39 -6.11
CA GLN A 305 -12.46 5.03 -5.91
C GLN A 305 -13.47 4.02 -5.36
N GLY A 306 -14.77 4.23 -5.54
CA GLY A 306 -15.80 3.28 -5.11
C GLY A 306 -16.16 3.36 -3.62
N GLN A 307 -15.84 4.47 -2.93
CA GLN A 307 -16.25 4.68 -1.54
C GLN A 307 -17.76 4.48 -1.36
N CYS A 308 -18.56 5.13 -2.23
CA CYS A 308 -20.02 5.15 -2.17
C CYS A 308 -20.72 4.40 -3.31
N SER A 309 -20.03 3.45 -3.97
CA SER A 309 -20.57 2.68 -5.12
C SER A 309 -20.53 1.18 -4.86
N VAL A 310 -21.30 0.35 -5.58
CA VAL A 310 -21.46 -1.10 -5.24
C VAL A 310 -20.16 -1.91 -5.34
N ASN A 311 -19.20 -1.53 -6.20
CA ASN A 311 -17.93 -2.24 -6.44
C ASN A 311 -18.12 -3.73 -6.78
N ASP A 312 -19.16 -4.07 -7.53
CA ASP A 312 -19.46 -5.44 -7.95
C ASP A 312 -18.48 -6.01 -8.99
N ASP A 313 -17.65 -5.16 -9.59
CA ASP A 313 -16.69 -5.54 -10.61
C ASP A 313 -15.36 -6.01 -10.01
N VAL A 314 -14.87 -5.37 -8.95
CA VAL A 314 -13.57 -5.70 -8.33
C VAL A 314 -13.66 -5.98 -6.83
N GLY A 315 -14.84 -5.86 -6.24
CA GLY A 315 -15.08 -5.98 -4.80
C GLY A 315 -14.60 -4.76 -4.01
N SER A 316 -14.81 -4.82 -2.71
CA SER A 316 -14.48 -3.72 -1.79
C SER A 316 -13.36 -4.10 -0.83
N TRP A 317 -12.50 -3.13 -0.55
CA TRP A 317 -11.64 -3.10 0.62
C TRP A 317 -12.20 -2.16 1.68
N PHE A 318 -11.99 -2.55 2.92
CA PHE A 318 -12.48 -1.88 4.11
C PHE A 318 -11.33 -1.54 5.05
N SER A 319 -11.46 -0.42 5.75
CA SER A 319 -10.55 -0.02 6.82
C SER A 319 -11.33 0.16 8.11
N MET A 320 -10.91 -0.53 9.16
CA MET A 320 -11.64 -0.64 10.43
C MET A 320 -10.94 0.22 11.50
N PRO A 321 -11.24 1.53 11.60
CA PRO A 321 -10.62 2.38 12.62
C PRO A 321 -11.06 1.93 14.01
N LYS A 322 -10.12 1.88 14.95
CA LYS A 322 -10.40 1.51 16.35
C LYS A 322 -11.46 2.41 16.97
N GLU A 323 -11.41 3.69 16.66
CA GLU A 323 -12.30 4.72 17.18
C GLU A 323 -13.77 4.49 16.78
N GLY A 324 -14.00 3.72 15.70
CA GLY A 324 -15.33 3.30 15.25
C GLY A 324 -15.86 2.02 15.89
N HIS A 325 -15.05 1.29 16.66
CA HIS A 325 -15.42 0.00 17.21
C HIS A 325 -16.50 0.16 18.29
N CYS A 326 -17.61 -0.59 18.17
CA CYS A 326 -18.66 -0.63 19.16
C CYS A 326 -18.25 -1.50 20.35
N PRO A 327 -18.39 -1.00 21.59
CA PRO A 327 -18.22 -1.81 22.79
C PRO A 327 -19.18 -3.00 22.83
N ASP A 328 -18.84 -4.01 23.63
CA ASP A 328 -19.70 -5.17 23.85
C ASP A 328 -21.10 -4.76 24.31
N GLY A 329 -22.12 -5.28 23.64
CA GLY A 329 -23.53 -4.97 23.90
C GLY A 329 -24.05 -3.70 23.21
N ALA A 330 -23.19 -2.81 22.72
CA ALA A 330 -23.64 -1.61 21.99
C ALA A 330 -24.16 -1.94 20.58
N HIS A 331 -25.13 -1.14 20.11
CA HIS A 331 -25.63 -1.21 18.74
C HIS A 331 -24.82 -0.34 17.80
N VAL A 332 -24.62 -0.83 16.57
CA VAL A 332 -23.95 -0.07 15.51
C VAL A 332 -24.77 1.18 15.17
N GLY A 333 -24.13 2.34 15.19
CA GLY A 333 -24.76 3.65 14.96
C GLY A 333 -25.10 4.41 16.24
N GLU A 334 -24.96 3.82 17.42
CA GLU A 334 -25.15 4.48 18.71
C GLU A 334 -23.82 4.98 19.30
N GLY A 335 -23.84 6.11 20.01
CA GLY A 335 -22.67 6.61 20.74
C GLY A 335 -21.45 6.91 19.86
N GLY A 336 -21.62 7.09 18.55
CA GLY A 336 -20.54 7.35 17.60
C GLY A 336 -19.79 6.10 17.10
N CYS A 337 -20.15 4.90 17.57
CA CYS A 337 -19.56 3.67 17.05
C CYS A 337 -20.22 3.28 15.71
N THR A 338 -19.43 2.77 14.78
CA THR A 338 -19.86 2.52 13.41
C THR A 338 -19.70 1.07 12.98
N TRP A 339 -19.04 0.22 13.79
CA TRP A 339 -18.91 -1.20 13.46
C TRP A 339 -18.67 -2.10 14.66
N ARG A 340 -19.05 -3.36 14.52
CA ARG A 340 -18.62 -4.48 15.38
C ARG A 340 -18.36 -5.71 14.53
N ALA A 341 -17.54 -6.62 15.04
CA ALA A 341 -17.16 -7.80 14.28
C ALA A 341 -17.08 -9.04 15.17
N SER A 342 -17.34 -10.20 14.58
CA SER A 342 -17.14 -11.50 15.21
C SER A 342 -16.32 -12.40 14.30
N LEU A 343 -15.23 -12.95 14.84
CA LEU A 343 -14.41 -13.93 14.14
C LEU A 343 -15.25 -15.18 13.92
N GLN A 344 -15.37 -15.61 12.67
CA GLN A 344 -16.13 -16.81 12.32
C GLN A 344 -15.21 -18.01 12.26
N ARG A 345 -14.17 -17.94 11.43
CA ARG A 345 -13.24 -19.05 11.15
C ARG A 345 -11.88 -18.53 10.75
N THR A 346 -10.84 -19.30 11.03
CA THR A 346 -9.48 -19.10 10.51
C THR A 346 -9.04 -20.37 9.82
N VAL A 347 -8.57 -20.26 8.58
CA VAL A 347 -8.05 -21.40 7.81
C VAL A 347 -6.64 -21.12 7.33
N SER A 348 -5.93 -22.19 6.96
CA SER A 348 -4.61 -22.08 6.33
C SER A 348 -4.73 -21.43 4.96
N ALA A 349 -3.93 -20.42 4.71
CA ALA A 349 -3.93 -19.74 3.41
C ALA A 349 -3.42 -20.66 2.28
N ARG A 350 -2.53 -21.60 2.62
CA ARG A 350 -2.07 -22.67 1.72
C ARG A 350 -3.23 -23.54 1.23
N CYS A 351 -4.15 -23.92 2.13
CA CYS A 351 -5.30 -24.73 1.76
C CYS A 351 -6.12 -24.05 0.66
N ILE A 352 -6.43 -22.76 0.82
CA ILE A 352 -7.21 -22.00 -0.16
C ILE A 352 -6.46 -21.92 -1.51
N LEU A 353 -5.18 -21.57 -1.48
CA LEU A 353 -4.42 -21.25 -2.69
C LEU A 353 -4.01 -22.48 -3.48
N GLU A 354 -3.49 -23.49 -2.79
CA GLU A 354 -2.95 -24.71 -3.38
C GLU A 354 -4.02 -25.80 -3.42
N ASP A 355 -4.50 -26.24 -2.25
CA ASP A 355 -5.36 -27.42 -2.16
C ASP A 355 -6.73 -27.21 -2.78
N ARG A 356 -7.28 -25.99 -2.72
CA ARG A 356 -8.55 -25.61 -3.38
C ARG A 356 -8.34 -25.03 -4.77
N GLY A 357 -7.09 -24.84 -5.20
CA GLY A 357 -6.74 -24.39 -6.54
C GLY A 357 -7.06 -22.92 -6.84
N LEU A 358 -7.21 -22.05 -5.84
CA LEU A 358 -7.48 -20.63 -6.06
C LEU A 358 -6.38 -19.98 -6.90
N LYS A 359 -5.11 -20.28 -6.66
CA LYS A 359 -3.99 -19.71 -7.43
C LYS A 359 -4.10 -20.03 -8.92
N ALA A 360 -4.43 -21.27 -9.25
CA ALA A 360 -4.60 -21.70 -10.64
C ALA A 360 -5.84 -21.07 -11.30
N MET A 361 -6.90 -20.78 -10.53
CA MET A 361 -8.07 -20.09 -11.04
C MET A 361 -7.82 -18.59 -11.25
N CYS A 362 -7.12 -17.94 -10.33
CA CYS A 362 -6.66 -16.55 -10.47
C CYS A 362 -5.93 -16.33 -11.79
N ALA A 363 -4.97 -17.21 -12.13
CA ALA A 363 -4.23 -17.11 -13.39
C ALA A 363 -5.13 -17.23 -14.64
N LYS A 364 -6.28 -17.93 -14.56
CA LYS A 364 -7.24 -18.06 -15.66
C LYS A 364 -8.19 -16.86 -15.77
N GLU A 365 -8.48 -16.19 -14.66
CA GLU A 365 -9.34 -15.01 -14.60
C GLU A 365 -8.56 -13.69 -14.60
N HIS A 366 -7.23 -13.75 -14.69
CA HIS A 366 -6.36 -12.58 -14.80
C HIS A 366 -6.81 -11.67 -15.95
N SER A 367 -6.90 -10.35 -15.70
CA SER A 367 -7.46 -9.37 -16.63
C SER A 367 -8.95 -9.52 -16.96
N HIS A 368 -9.71 -10.39 -16.28
CA HIS A 368 -11.12 -10.67 -16.59
C HIS A 368 -12.04 -10.48 -15.36
N ALA A 369 -12.02 -9.29 -14.77
CA ALA A 369 -12.93 -8.93 -13.69
C ALA A 369 -14.41 -8.92 -14.15
N PRO A 370 -15.35 -9.37 -13.29
CA PRO A 370 -15.14 -9.88 -11.95
C PRO A 370 -14.59 -11.32 -11.92
N MET A 371 -13.68 -11.60 -10.98
CA MET A 371 -13.05 -12.91 -10.77
C MET A 371 -13.99 -13.88 -10.02
N ILE A 372 -15.15 -14.16 -10.60
CA ILE A 372 -16.26 -14.85 -9.92
C ILE A 372 -15.91 -16.29 -9.57
N ARG A 373 -15.15 -17.02 -10.41
CA ARG A 373 -14.80 -18.42 -10.13
C ARG A 373 -13.79 -18.52 -9.00
N SER A 374 -12.80 -17.64 -8.99
CA SER A 374 -11.82 -17.48 -7.91
C SER A 374 -12.53 -17.13 -6.61
N THR A 375 -13.45 -16.16 -6.66
CA THR A 375 -14.27 -15.76 -5.50
C THR A 375 -15.12 -16.92 -4.96
N ALA A 376 -15.67 -17.77 -5.84
CA ALA A 376 -16.45 -18.93 -5.43
C ALA A 376 -15.61 -19.98 -4.72
N ILE A 377 -14.41 -20.29 -5.22
CA ILE A 377 -13.45 -21.18 -4.54
C ILE A 377 -13.11 -20.62 -3.16
N PHE A 378 -12.82 -19.32 -3.10
CA PHE A 378 -12.46 -18.63 -1.87
C PHE A 378 -13.59 -18.70 -0.83
N ARG A 379 -14.83 -18.40 -1.21
CA ARG A 379 -15.99 -18.52 -0.30
C ARG A 379 -16.19 -19.94 0.18
N ARG A 380 -16.10 -20.92 -0.73
CA ARG A 380 -16.33 -22.33 -0.42
C ARG A 380 -15.35 -22.86 0.64
N ALA A 381 -14.10 -22.37 0.63
CA ALA A 381 -13.11 -22.72 1.65
C ALA A 381 -13.57 -22.38 3.09
N PHE A 382 -14.44 -21.39 3.26
CA PHE A 382 -14.97 -20.96 4.56
C PHE A 382 -16.38 -21.50 4.88
N GLU A 383 -17.09 -22.08 3.92
CA GLU A 383 -18.45 -22.62 4.14
C GLU A 383 -18.47 -23.91 4.98
N THR A 384 -17.41 -24.70 4.90
CA THR A 384 -17.28 -25.98 5.62
C THR A 384 -15.81 -26.27 5.98
N ALA A 385 -15.59 -27.11 6.99
CA ALA A 385 -14.27 -27.63 7.34
C ALA A 385 -13.89 -28.88 6.52
N ASP A 386 -14.85 -29.51 5.84
CA ASP A 386 -14.67 -30.76 5.09
C ASP A 386 -13.98 -30.52 3.73
N PRO A 387 -12.73 -31.01 3.53
CA PRO A 387 -12.03 -30.85 2.27
C PRO A 387 -12.69 -31.59 1.10
N SER A 388 -13.46 -32.65 1.35
CA SER A 388 -14.18 -33.36 0.27
C SER A 388 -15.29 -32.50 -0.34
N GLN A 389 -15.78 -31.52 0.42
CA GLN A 389 -16.80 -30.57 0.01
C GLN A 389 -16.23 -29.25 -0.51
N GLY A 390 -14.90 -29.13 -0.65
CA GLY A 390 -14.25 -27.89 -1.07
C GLY A 390 -13.91 -26.93 0.08
N GLY A 391 -14.15 -27.32 1.33
CA GLY A 391 -13.80 -26.55 2.51
C GLY A 391 -12.32 -26.60 2.87
N CYS A 392 -11.91 -25.76 3.81
CA CYS A 392 -10.61 -25.84 4.47
C CYS A 392 -10.82 -26.09 5.98
N PRO A 393 -10.06 -26.99 6.60
CA PRO A 393 -10.11 -27.19 8.05
C PRO A 393 -9.75 -25.92 8.81
N ASP A 394 -10.33 -25.76 9.99
CA ASP A 394 -9.94 -24.68 10.90
C ASP A 394 -8.51 -24.91 11.39
N VAL A 395 -7.77 -23.82 11.57
CA VAL A 395 -6.46 -23.87 12.21
C VAL A 395 -6.69 -23.85 13.71
N GLU A 396 -6.19 -24.87 14.40
CA GLU A 396 -6.04 -24.83 15.86
C GLU A 396 -4.97 -23.78 16.19
N GLU A 397 -5.40 -22.60 16.62
CA GLU A 397 -4.47 -21.65 17.20
C GLU A 397 -4.08 -22.18 18.57
N GLU A 398 -2.82 -22.60 18.72
CA GLU A 398 -2.24 -22.77 20.05
C GLU A 398 -2.44 -21.45 20.78
N VAL A 399 -3.37 -21.44 21.74
CA VAL A 399 -3.63 -20.30 22.62
C VAL A 399 -2.36 -20.11 23.43
N THR A 400 -1.43 -19.34 22.87
CA THR A 400 -0.20 -18.98 23.57
C THR A 400 -0.63 -17.94 24.59
N VAL A 401 -1.02 -18.40 25.78
CA VAL A 401 -1.29 -17.53 26.91
C VAL A 401 0.04 -16.85 27.22
N MET A 402 0.22 -15.62 26.75
CA MET A 402 1.32 -14.77 27.18
C MET A 402 1.02 -14.39 28.63
N VAL A 403 1.58 -15.19 29.56
CA VAL A 403 1.55 -14.95 31.01
C VAL A 403 2.45 -13.78 31.36
#